data_AF-A0A7R6VZK0-F1
#
_entry.id   AF-A0A7R6VZK0-F1
#
_cell.length_a   1.000
_cell.length_b   1.000
_cell.length_c   1.000
_cell.angle_alpha   90.00
_cell.angle_beta   90.00
_cell.angle_gamma   90.00
#
_symmetry.space_group_name_H-M   'P 1'
#
loop_
_entity.id
_entity.type
_entity.pdbx_description
1 polymer ?
#
loop_
_entity_poly.entity_id
_entity_poly.type
_entity_poly.pdbx_seq_one_letter_code
_entity_poly.pdbx_strand_id
1 'polypeptide(L)'
;MSNLDLFIKYCSENKFNFCESIDLSIIFNNKKKKYFSFYTDLFYSVDDRKNFLFLSDNVKNENNIYYGNLYFYSFLKKEINFEKIYSDVKNIFLIKKNINYFKNKFTEKKCLLDNYDKKIKEIKNKTLKMKIDKNNFLNVKIGNIFFDKNMIKKNYFILINNLKKVFFNNNIYIEKIYVSTTMSKSYLLK
;
A
#
# COMPACT_ATOMS: atom_id res chain seq x y z
N MET A 1 -17.09 -17.36 -13.31
CA MET A 1 -16.31 -16.13 -12.97
C MET A 1 -15.71 -16.33 -11.59
N SER A 2 -14.39 -16.18 -11.41
CA SER A 2 -13.78 -16.44 -10.09
C SER A 2 -14.19 -15.35 -9.08
N ASN A 3 -14.19 -15.64 -7.78
CA ASN A 3 -14.46 -14.62 -6.75
C ASN A 3 -13.44 -13.48 -6.76
N LEU A 4 -12.22 -13.74 -7.25
CA LEU A 4 -11.24 -12.68 -7.50
C LEU A 4 -11.65 -11.78 -8.66
N ASP A 5 -12.19 -12.33 -9.75
CA ASP A 5 -12.71 -11.53 -10.87
C ASP A 5 -13.94 -10.71 -10.45
N LEU A 6 -14.79 -11.25 -9.58
CA LEU A 6 -15.92 -10.50 -8.99
C LEU A 6 -15.43 -9.33 -8.13
N PHE A 7 -14.42 -9.55 -7.28
CA PHE A 7 -13.81 -8.49 -6.49
C PHE A 7 -13.15 -7.40 -7.36
N ILE A 8 -12.44 -7.80 -8.42
CA ILE A 8 -11.83 -6.84 -9.35
C ILE A 8 -12.90 -6.03 -10.08
N LYS A 9 -13.99 -6.67 -10.50
CA LYS A 9 -15.14 -5.99 -11.11
C LYS A 9 -15.74 -4.97 -10.13
N TYR A 10 -15.92 -5.35 -8.87
CA TYR A 10 -16.34 -4.44 -7.80
C TYR A 10 -15.41 -3.23 -7.68
N CYS A 11 -14.09 -3.43 -7.70
CA CYS A 11 -13.13 -2.32 -7.62
C CYS A 11 -13.21 -1.38 -8.83
N SER A 12 -13.49 -1.89 -10.02
CA SER A 12 -13.60 -1.05 -11.23
C SER A 12 -14.92 -0.27 -11.33
N GLU A 13 -16.00 -0.81 -10.77
CA GLU A 13 -17.34 -0.22 -10.90
C GLU A 13 -17.65 0.80 -9.79
N ASN A 14 -17.01 0.67 -8.63
CA ASN A 14 -17.25 1.57 -7.51
C ASN A 14 -16.37 2.81 -7.53
N LYS A 15 -16.95 3.94 -7.14
CA LYS A 15 -16.21 5.17 -6.88
C LYS A 15 -15.69 5.17 -5.45
N PHE A 16 -14.39 5.33 -5.30
CA PHE A 16 -13.74 5.49 -4.01
C PHE A 16 -13.44 6.97 -3.75
N ASN A 17 -13.81 7.45 -2.56
CA ASN A 17 -13.55 8.84 -2.16
C ASN A 17 -12.08 9.08 -1.77
N PHE A 18 -11.34 8.01 -1.49
CA PHE A 18 -9.93 8.03 -1.11
C PHE A 18 -9.24 6.72 -1.52
N CYS A 19 -7.90 6.69 -1.45
CA CYS A 19 -7.12 5.50 -1.78
C CYS A 19 -7.25 4.42 -0.69
N GLU A 20 -8.16 3.48 -0.89
CA GLU A 20 -8.31 2.31 -0.04
C GLU A 20 -7.21 1.25 -0.28
N SER A 21 -6.90 0.48 0.76
CA SER A 21 -6.08 -0.73 0.63
C SER A 21 -6.86 -1.85 -0.02
N ILE A 22 -6.16 -2.72 -0.73
CA ILE A 22 -6.64 -4.06 -1.07
C ILE A 22 -5.88 -5.03 -0.18
N ASP A 23 -6.61 -5.74 0.68
CA ASP A 23 -6.05 -6.61 1.70
C ASP A 23 -6.48 -8.07 1.47
N LEU A 24 -5.57 -8.99 1.78
CA LEU A 24 -5.83 -10.41 1.88
C LEU A 24 -5.85 -10.84 3.33
N SER A 25 -6.95 -11.44 3.74
CA SER A 25 -7.14 -12.04 5.05
C SER A 25 -7.07 -13.55 4.91
N ILE A 26 -6.04 -14.15 5.51
CA ILE A 26 -5.71 -15.57 5.37
C ILE A 26 -5.89 -16.26 6.71
N ILE A 27 -6.80 -17.22 6.76
CA ILE A 27 -7.02 -18.10 7.92
C ILE A 27 -6.27 -19.40 7.65
N PHE A 28 -5.46 -19.83 8.62
CA PHE A 28 -4.62 -21.00 8.47
C PHE A 28 -4.54 -21.81 9.75
N ASN A 29 -4.30 -23.12 9.63
CA ASN A 29 -4.12 -24.01 10.77
C ASN A 29 -2.66 -24.35 10.98
N ASN A 30 -2.08 -23.87 12.09
CA ASN A 30 -0.72 -24.18 12.50
C ASN A 30 -0.71 -25.32 13.53
N LYS A 31 -0.73 -26.57 13.03
CA LYS A 31 -0.77 -27.78 13.88
C LYS A 31 0.43 -27.89 14.82
N LYS A 32 1.62 -27.43 14.37
CA LYS A 32 2.87 -27.50 15.14
C LYS A 32 3.03 -26.36 16.16
N LYS A 33 2.14 -25.36 16.15
CA LYS A 33 2.22 -24.14 16.99
C LYS A 33 3.60 -23.45 16.92
N LYS A 34 4.25 -23.49 15.76
CA LYS A 34 5.52 -22.79 15.52
C LYS A 34 5.27 -21.35 15.09
N TYR A 35 5.79 -20.38 15.84
CA TYR A 35 5.61 -18.95 15.57
C TYR A 35 6.92 -18.36 15.07
N PHE A 36 6.87 -17.63 13.97
CA PHE A 36 8.05 -17.10 13.31
C PHE A 36 7.71 -15.90 12.44
N SER A 37 8.73 -15.13 12.09
CA SER A 37 8.64 -14.09 11.06
C SER A 37 9.41 -14.50 9.82
N PHE A 38 8.93 -14.09 8.65
CA PHE A 38 9.60 -14.31 7.38
C PHE A 38 9.33 -13.13 6.46
N TYR A 39 10.10 -13.06 5.37
CA TYR A 39 9.89 -12.07 4.32
C TYR A 39 9.31 -12.76 3.08
N THR A 40 8.42 -12.06 2.40
CA THR A 40 7.88 -12.46 1.09
C THR A 40 7.80 -11.23 0.21
N ASP A 41 7.85 -11.44 -1.10
CA ASP A 41 7.77 -10.35 -2.07
C ASP A 41 6.40 -10.28 -2.74
N LEU A 42 6.05 -9.07 -3.17
CA LEU A 42 5.02 -8.78 -4.15
C LEU A 42 5.65 -8.51 -5.53
N PHE A 43 4.85 -8.56 -6.60
CA PHE A 43 5.32 -8.16 -7.93
C PHE A 43 5.40 -6.64 -8.08
N TYR A 44 4.41 -5.94 -7.52
CA TYR A 44 4.26 -4.49 -7.46
C TYR A 44 4.26 -4.04 -6.00
N SER A 45 4.85 -2.87 -5.71
CA SER A 45 4.79 -2.29 -4.36
C SER A 45 3.35 -1.88 -4.06
N VAL A 46 2.89 -2.04 -2.82
CA VAL A 46 1.54 -1.60 -2.38
C VAL A 46 1.27 -0.11 -2.61
N ASP A 47 2.32 0.68 -2.77
CA ASP A 47 2.29 2.11 -3.03
C ASP A 47 2.44 2.48 -4.51
N ASP A 48 2.60 1.50 -5.41
CA ASP A 48 2.56 1.77 -6.85
C ASP A 48 1.24 2.48 -7.23
N ARG A 49 1.27 3.28 -8.29
CA ARG A 49 0.14 4.14 -8.75
C ARG A 49 -0.31 5.25 -7.79
N LYS A 50 0.26 5.36 -6.58
CA LYS A 50 0.01 6.53 -5.72
C LYS A 50 0.94 7.67 -6.07
N ASN A 51 0.42 8.88 -5.96
CA ASN A 51 1.21 10.09 -6.14
C ASN A 51 1.83 10.53 -4.81
N PHE A 52 3.14 10.77 -4.82
CA PHE A 52 3.89 11.29 -3.68
C PHE A 52 4.61 12.58 -4.08
N LEU A 53 4.57 13.59 -3.21
CA LEU A 53 5.29 14.84 -3.41
C LEU A 53 6.45 14.94 -2.43
N PHE A 54 7.62 15.31 -2.93
CA PHE A 54 8.82 15.66 -2.18
C PHE A 54 9.13 17.13 -2.44
N LEU A 55 9.02 17.97 -1.40
CA LEU A 55 9.31 19.39 -1.52
C LEU A 55 10.81 19.61 -1.72
N SER A 56 11.17 20.34 -2.76
CA SER A 56 12.55 20.61 -3.15
C SER A 56 12.60 21.78 -4.12
N ASP A 57 13.77 22.39 -4.25
CA ASP A 57 14.01 23.39 -5.29
C ASP A 57 14.12 22.76 -6.69
N ASN A 58 14.60 21.52 -6.75
CA ASN A 58 14.69 20.74 -7.99
C ASN A 58 13.30 20.24 -8.42
N VAL A 59 12.98 20.41 -9.69
CA VAL A 59 11.71 19.98 -10.28
C VAL A 59 11.94 18.74 -11.14
N LYS A 60 11.32 17.63 -10.77
CA LYS A 60 11.31 16.40 -11.58
C LYS A 60 10.11 15.51 -11.24
N ASN A 61 9.75 14.63 -12.16
CA ASN A 61 8.70 13.63 -11.96
C ASN A 61 9.17 12.27 -12.47
N GLU A 62 9.14 11.26 -11.59
CA GLU A 62 9.52 9.89 -11.91
C GLU A 62 8.48 8.92 -11.32
N ASN A 63 7.70 8.25 -12.18
CA ASN A 63 6.78 7.18 -11.77
C ASN A 63 5.85 7.55 -10.59
N ASN A 64 5.14 8.67 -10.71
CA ASN A 64 4.25 9.22 -9.67
C ASN A 64 4.96 9.73 -8.40
N ILE A 65 6.29 9.88 -8.44
CA ILE A 65 7.08 10.57 -7.43
C ILE A 65 7.47 11.93 -8.00
N TYR A 66 6.90 12.97 -7.39
CA TYR A 66 7.05 14.35 -7.79
C TYR A 66 8.01 15.04 -6.85
N TYR A 67 8.93 15.82 -7.42
CA TYR A 67 9.89 16.64 -6.70
C TYR A 67 9.71 18.07 -7.17
N GLY A 68 9.66 19.01 -6.24
CA GLY A 68 9.57 20.41 -6.61
C GLY A 68 8.46 21.15 -5.87
N ASN A 69 8.79 22.32 -5.37
CA ASN A 69 7.84 23.24 -4.74
C ASN A 69 6.75 23.70 -5.73
N LEU A 70 6.98 23.67 -7.04
CA LEU A 70 5.95 23.97 -8.05
C LEU A 70 4.75 23.02 -7.97
N TYR A 71 4.98 21.72 -7.77
CA TYR A 71 3.90 20.74 -7.67
C TYR A 71 3.06 20.90 -6.40
N PHE A 72 3.60 21.54 -5.36
CA PHE A 72 2.83 21.91 -4.19
C PHE A 72 1.73 22.92 -4.53
N TYR A 73 1.99 23.88 -5.41
CA TYR A 73 0.96 24.83 -5.84
C TYR A 73 -0.10 24.18 -6.73
N SER A 74 0.29 23.24 -7.61
CA SER A 74 -0.69 22.42 -8.35
C SER A 74 -1.56 21.58 -7.41
N PHE A 75 -1.00 21.09 -6.31
CA PHE A 75 -1.78 20.42 -5.26
C PHE A 75 -2.80 21.36 -4.61
N LEU A 76 -2.38 22.58 -4.24
CA LEU A 76 -3.30 23.59 -3.66
C LEU A 76 -4.41 24.01 -4.61
N LYS A 77 -4.14 24.01 -5.92
CA LYS A 77 -5.15 24.24 -6.98
C LYS A 77 -6.02 23.02 -7.29
N LYS A 78 -5.78 21.88 -6.64
CA LYS A 78 -6.48 20.60 -6.87
C LYS A 78 -6.29 20.02 -8.28
N GLU A 79 -5.21 20.42 -8.97
CA GLU A 79 -4.86 19.88 -10.29
C GLU A 79 -4.27 18.47 -10.18
N ILE A 80 -3.49 18.24 -9.12
CA ILE A 80 -2.86 16.96 -8.80
C ILE A 80 -3.23 16.61 -7.38
N ASN A 81 -3.56 15.35 -7.13
CA ASN A 81 -3.77 14.83 -5.78
C ASN A 81 -2.56 14.02 -5.34
N PHE A 82 -2.08 14.28 -4.12
CA PHE A 82 -0.99 13.53 -3.48
C PHE A 82 -1.51 12.77 -2.27
N GLU A 83 -1.10 11.51 -2.14
CA GLU A 83 -1.40 10.69 -0.96
C GLU A 83 -0.58 11.15 0.24
N LYS A 84 0.71 11.42 0.01
CA LYS A 84 1.61 12.01 1.01
C LYS A 84 2.49 13.09 0.41
N ILE A 85 2.76 14.10 1.23
CA ILE A 85 3.73 15.15 0.96
C ILE A 85 4.84 14.99 1.99
N TYR A 86 6.07 15.03 1.51
CA TYR A 86 7.28 14.96 2.30
C TYR A 86 8.08 16.24 2.10
N SER A 87 8.72 16.71 3.16
CA SER A 87 9.50 17.94 3.18
C SER A 87 10.77 17.73 3.98
N ASP A 88 11.83 18.41 3.59
CA ASP A 88 13.00 18.64 4.43
C ASP A 88 12.75 19.85 5.34
N VAL A 89 13.72 20.12 6.22
CA VAL A 89 13.66 21.27 7.14
C VAL A 89 13.58 22.60 6.37
N LYS A 90 14.23 22.68 5.19
CA LYS A 90 14.29 23.91 4.38
C LYS A 90 12.93 24.29 3.82
N ASN A 91 12.13 23.32 3.36
CA ASN A 91 10.86 23.58 2.67
C ASN A 91 9.63 23.45 3.57
N ILE A 92 9.81 23.06 4.85
CA ILE A 92 8.69 22.77 5.76
C ILE A 92 7.76 23.96 6.00
N PHE A 93 8.27 25.18 5.81
CA PHE A 93 7.50 26.42 5.93
C PHE A 93 6.30 26.45 4.98
N LEU A 94 6.40 25.84 3.79
CA LEU A 94 5.30 25.75 2.82
C LEU A 94 4.11 24.98 3.41
N ILE A 95 4.39 23.91 4.16
CA ILE A 95 3.37 23.11 4.83
C ILE A 95 2.79 23.89 6.02
N LYS A 96 3.65 24.53 6.83
CA LYS A 96 3.21 25.33 7.99
C LYS A 96 2.24 26.45 7.60
N LYS A 97 2.58 27.19 6.55
CA LYS A 97 1.76 28.32 6.06
C LYS A 97 0.37 27.89 5.58
N ASN A 98 0.22 26.64 5.16
CA ASN A 98 -1.02 26.12 4.56
C ASN A 98 -1.72 25.07 5.44
N ILE A 99 -1.40 24.99 6.73
CA ILE A 99 -1.91 23.93 7.63
C ILE A 99 -3.45 23.91 7.71
N ASN A 100 -4.07 25.10 7.72
CA ASN A 100 -5.52 25.27 7.76
C ASN A 100 -6.19 24.77 6.48
N TYR A 101 -5.58 25.00 5.31
CA TYR A 101 -6.06 24.47 4.03
C TYR A 101 -6.14 22.94 4.08
N PHE A 102 -5.17 22.29 4.72
CA PHE A 102 -5.12 20.84 4.83
C PHE A 102 -6.03 20.25 5.91
N LYS A 103 -6.74 21.05 6.72
CA LYS A 103 -7.50 20.58 7.90
C LYS A 103 -6.66 19.62 8.78
N ASN A 104 -5.38 19.93 8.99
CA ASN A 104 -4.42 19.10 9.73
C ASN A 104 -4.11 17.71 9.12
N LYS A 105 -4.47 17.45 7.85
CA LYS A 105 -4.09 16.23 7.12
C LYS A 105 -2.57 16.14 6.97
N PHE A 106 -1.95 17.24 6.52
CA PHE A 106 -0.50 17.40 6.40
C PHE A 106 -0.02 18.35 7.49
N THR A 107 0.76 17.82 8.43
CA THR A 107 1.37 18.58 9.52
C THR A 107 2.88 18.43 9.44
N GLU A 108 3.62 19.37 10.04
CA GLU A 108 5.08 19.33 10.08
C GLU A 108 5.61 17.95 10.50
N LYS A 109 5.12 17.42 11.63
CA LYS A 109 5.52 16.11 12.16
C LYS A 109 5.28 14.95 11.18
N LYS A 110 4.24 15.02 10.33
CA LYS A 110 3.90 13.95 9.38
C LYS A 110 4.69 14.05 8.08
N CYS A 111 5.14 15.25 7.72
CA CYS A 111 5.75 15.53 6.42
C CYS A 111 7.27 15.65 6.51
N LEU A 112 7.82 16.06 7.65
CA LEU A 112 9.25 16.25 7.82
C LEU A 112 9.99 14.91 7.69
N LEU A 113 11.02 14.88 6.84
CA LEU A 113 11.91 13.74 6.64
C LEU A 113 13.36 14.19 6.61
N ASP A 114 14.23 13.36 7.17
CA ASP A 114 15.68 13.59 7.15
C ASP A 114 16.33 13.05 5.87
N ASN A 115 15.69 12.09 5.18
CA ASN A 115 16.27 11.44 4.01
C ASN A 115 15.19 10.98 3.00
N TYR A 116 15.16 11.64 1.85
CA TYR A 116 14.23 11.34 0.76
C TYR A 116 14.53 10.00 0.09
N ASP A 117 15.79 9.70 -0.21
CA ASP A 117 16.18 8.47 -0.92
C ASP A 117 15.76 7.21 -0.14
N LYS A 118 15.94 7.24 1.19
CA LYS A 118 15.45 6.17 2.05
C LYS A 118 13.93 6.01 1.93
N LYS A 119 13.18 7.11 1.94
CA LYS A 119 11.72 7.07 1.81
C LYS A 119 11.27 6.55 0.45
N ILE A 120 11.96 6.95 -0.62
CA ILE A 120 11.67 6.48 -1.97
C ILE A 120 11.90 4.97 -2.09
N LYS A 121 12.98 4.45 -1.49
CA LYS A 121 13.23 3.00 -1.41
C LYS A 121 12.12 2.29 -0.64
N GLU A 122 11.63 2.87 0.46
CA GLU A 122 10.50 2.32 1.21
C GLU A 122 9.20 2.29 0.38
N ILE A 123 8.89 3.37 -0.35
CA ILE A 123 7.70 3.45 -1.22
C ILE A 123 7.78 2.42 -2.34
N LYS A 124 8.96 2.24 -2.95
CA LYS A 124 9.19 1.26 -4.02
C LYS A 124 9.39 -0.17 -3.50
N ASN A 125 9.42 -0.37 -2.18
CA ASN A 125 9.70 -1.66 -1.58
C ASN A 125 8.58 -2.66 -1.88
N LYS A 126 8.96 -3.84 -2.36
CA LYS A 126 8.03 -4.93 -2.68
C LYS A 126 8.06 -6.04 -1.63
N THR A 127 9.01 -5.99 -0.71
CA THR A 127 9.21 -7.00 0.31
C THR A 127 8.35 -6.71 1.53
N LEU A 128 7.55 -7.68 1.94
CA LEU A 128 6.69 -7.67 3.10
C LEU A 128 7.28 -8.54 4.20
N LYS A 129 7.38 -7.98 5.41
CA LYS A 129 7.63 -8.76 6.62
C LYS A 129 6.32 -9.33 7.13
N MET A 130 6.26 -10.65 7.26
CA MET A 130 5.12 -11.37 7.78
C MET A 130 5.45 -12.01 9.11
N LYS A 131 4.43 -12.17 9.95
CA LYS A 131 4.54 -12.79 11.27
C LYS A 131 3.43 -13.81 11.45
N ILE A 132 3.81 -15.04 11.77
CA ILE A 132 2.92 -16.11 12.15
C ILE A 132 2.79 -16.11 13.66
N ASP A 133 1.65 -15.67 14.14
CA ASP A 133 1.32 -15.57 15.56
C ASP A 133 0.35 -16.68 16.00
N LYS A 134 0.00 -16.67 17.29
CA LYS A 134 -0.93 -17.63 17.92
C LYS A 134 -2.34 -17.62 17.33
N ASN A 135 -2.71 -16.53 16.66
CA ASN A 135 -4.07 -16.26 16.20
C ASN A 135 -4.44 -16.97 14.90
N ASN A 136 -3.51 -17.70 14.26
CA ASN A 136 -3.80 -18.48 13.06
C ASN A 136 -4.43 -17.67 11.90
N PHE A 137 -4.11 -16.37 11.89
CA PHE A 137 -4.66 -15.38 10.99
C PHE A 137 -3.56 -14.43 10.52
N LEU A 138 -3.59 -14.06 9.24
CA LEU A 138 -2.64 -13.15 8.62
C LEU A 138 -3.41 -12.18 7.72
N ASN A 139 -3.29 -10.88 8.00
CA ASN A 139 -3.81 -9.82 7.13
C ASN A 139 -2.67 -9.15 6.38
N VAL A 140 -2.81 -8.99 5.07
CA VAL A 140 -1.72 -8.57 4.18
C VAL A 140 -2.24 -7.60 3.14
N LYS A 141 -1.66 -6.40 3.10
CA LYS A 141 -1.92 -5.48 2.00
C LYS A 141 -1.22 -5.96 0.74
N ILE A 142 -1.98 -6.14 -0.33
CA ILE A 142 -1.46 -6.58 -1.64
C ILE A 142 -1.51 -5.47 -2.70
N GLY A 143 -2.16 -4.35 -2.41
CA GLY A 143 -2.27 -3.25 -3.34
C GLY A 143 -3.16 -2.13 -2.83
N ASN A 144 -3.63 -1.33 -3.77
CA ASN A 144 -4.59 -0.25 -3.54
C ASN A 144 -5.58 -0.16 -4.70
N ILE A 145 -6.66 0.60 -4.50
CA ILE A 145 -7.76 0.69 -5.48
C ILE A 145 -7.38 1.31 -6.84
N PHE A 146 -6.20 1.94 -6.97
CA PHE A 146 -5.72 2.46 -8.25
C PHE A 146 -5.02 1.40 -9.10
N PHE A 147 -4.86 0.19 -8.57
CA PHE A 147 -4.27 -0.92 -9.32
C PHE A 147 -5.20 -1.39 -10.42
N ASP A 148 -4.62 -1.67 -11.59
CA ASP A 148 -5.35 -2.37 -12.63
C ASP A 148 -5.54 -3.86 -12.29
N LYS A 149 -6.46 -4.51 -13.03
CA LYS A 149 -6.78 -5.94 -12.90
C LYS A 149 -5.53 -6.83 -12.89
N ASN A 150 -4.54 -6.53 -13.72
CA ASN A 150 -3.35 -7.35 -13.87
C ASN A 150 -2.41 -7.20 -12.67
N MET A 151 -2.28 -5.98 -12.14
CA MET A 151 -1.50 -5.70 -10.94
C MET A 151 -2.03 -6.47 -9.72
N ILE A 152 -3.35 -6.43 -9.49
CA ILE A 152 -3.99 -7.16 -8.39
C ILE A 152 -3.75 -8.67 -8.53
N LYS A 153 -4.00 -9.22 -9.72
CA LYS A 153 -3.80 -10.67 -9.98
C LYS A 153 -2.36 -11.10 -9.77
N LYS A 154 -1.38 -10.38 -10.31
CA LYS A 154 0.04 -10.73 -10.18
C LYS A 154 0.48 -10.73 -8.72
N ASN A 155 0.12 -9.69 -7.96
CA ASN A 155 0.44 -9.63 -6.53
C ASN A 155 -0.21 -10.76 -5.74
N TYR A 156 -1.50 -11.04 -5.98
CA TYR A 156 -2.19 -12.16 -5.37
C TYR A 156 -1.48 -13.50 -5.64
N PHE A 157 -1.21 -13.83 -6.91
CA PHE A 157 -0.65 -15.14 -7.26
C PHE A 157 0.77 -15.34 -6.70
N ILE A 158 1.62 -14.32 -6.78
CA ILE A 158 3.00 -14.40 -6.26
C ILE A 158 2.98 -14.56 -4.74
N LEU A 159 2.18 -13.77 -4.04
CA LEU A 159 2.07 -13.86 -2.59
C LEU A 159 1.57 -15.24 -2.15
N ILE A 160 0.47 -15.74 -2.73
CA ILE A 160 -0.09 -17.04 -2.38
C ILE A 160 0.89 -18.18 -2.70
N ASN A 161 1.62 -18.11 -3.81
CA ASN A 161 2.62 -19.14 -4.15
C ASN A 161 3.79 -19.15 -3.16
N ASN A 162 4.28 -17.98 -2.76
CA ASN A 162 5.33 -17.86 -1.74
C ASN A 162 4.85 -18.36 -0.38
N LEU A 163 3.63 -17.97 0.04
CA LEU A 163 3.02 -18.44 1.27
C LEU A 163 2.86 -19.95 1.29
N LYS A 164 2.39 -20.57 0.20
CA LYS A 164 2.26 -22.03 0.11
C LYS A 164 3.60 -22.74 0.36
N LYS A 165 4.71 -22.23 -0.20
CA LYS A 165 6.06 -22.80 0.03
C LYS A 165 6.45 -22.74 1.52
N VAL A 166 6.31 -21.56 2.12
CA VAL A 166 6.66 -21.35 3.54
C VAL A 166 5.75 -22.19 4.47
N PHE A 167 4.46 -22.22 4.18
CA PHE A 167 3.47 -22.90 5.02
C PHE A 167 3.61 -24.42 4.94
N PHE A 168 3.87 -24.96 3.73
CA PHE A 168 4.11 -26.38 3.53
C PHE A 168 5.31 -26.87 4.37
N ASN A 169 6.44 -26.14 4.33
CA ASN A 169 7.64 -26.48 5.10
C ASN A 169 7.42 -26.43 6.63
N ASN A 170 6.40 -25.71 7.09
CA ASN A 170 6.08 -25.54 8.50
C ASN A 170 4.84 -26.35 8.96
N ASN A 171 4.29 -27.22 8.11
CA ASN A 171 3.02 -27.94 8.34
C ASN A 171 1.85 -27.01 8.69
N ILE A 172 1.79 -25.85 8.06
CA ILE A 172 0.68 -24.91 8.15
C ILE A 172 -0.22 -25.14 6.93
N TYR A 173 -1.54 -25.24 7.15
CA TYR A 173 -2.52 -25.40 6.08
C TYR A 173 -3.36 -24.13 5.94
N ILE A 174 -3.54 -23.63 4.72
CA ILE A 174 -4.43 -22.49 4.46
C ILE A 174 -5.87 -22.99 4.38
N GLU A 175 -6.69 -22.57 5.35
CA GLU A 175 -8.11 -22.92 5.41
C GLU A 175 -8.94 -22.03 4.50
N LYS A 176 -8.81 -20.71 4.67
CA LYS A 176 -9.60 -19.73 3.91
C LYS A 176 -8.75 -18.53 3.51
N ILE A 177 -9.05 -17.97 2.35
CA ILE A 177 -8.48 -16.72 1.86
C ILE A 177 -9.62 -15.78 1.51
N TYR A 178 -9.63 -14.60 2.10
CA TYR A 178 -10.55 -13.52 1.77
C TYR A 178 -9.80 -12.35 1.14
N VAL A 179 -10.44 -11.67 0.21
CA VAL A 179 -10.00 -10.37 -0.30
C VAL A 179 -11.05 -9.31 -0.03
N SER A 180 -10.62 -8.14 0.41
CA SER A 180 -11.49 -6.98 0.65
C SER A 180 -10.72 -5.70 0.41
N THR A 181 -11.45 -4.59 0.24
CA THR A 181 -10.88 -3.27 0.50
C THR A 181 -11.03 -2.90 1.97
N THR A 182 -10.54 -1.73 2.36
CA THR A 182 -10.61 -1.26 3.76
C THR A 182 -12.05 -1.20 4.29
N MET A 183 -13.01 -0.81 3.44
CA MET A 183 -14.41 -0.57 3.83
C MET A 183 -15.43 -1.46 3.09
N SER A 184 -14.98 -2.39 2.24
CA SER A 184 -15.89 -3.26 1.48
C SER A 184 -16.21 -4.58 2.19
N LYS A 185 -17.23 -5.26 1.68
CA LYS A 185 -17.47 -6.68 1.95
C LYS A 185 -16.26 -7.52 1.52
N SER A 186 -16.01 -8.61 2.25
CA SER A 186 -14.98 -9.60 1.93
C SER A 186 -15.50 -10.66 0.94
N TYR A 187 -14.66 -11.00 -0.04
CA TYR A 187 -14.89 -12.04 -1.03
C TYR A 187 -14.03 -13.27 -0.71
N LEU A 188 -14.65 -14.43 -0.57
CA LEU A 188 -13.95 -15.70 -0.32
C LEU A 188 -13.28 -16.18 -1.61
N LEU A 189 -11.95 -16.32 -1.62
CA LEU A 189 -11.19 -16.79 -2.78
C LEU A 189 -10.90 -18.29 -2.75
N LYS A 190 -10.70 -18.82 -1.54
CA LYS A 190 -10.49 -20.24 -1.23
C LYS A 190 -11.06 -20.50 0.15
#